data_AF-A0A9P4GUJ7-F1
#
_entry.id   AF-A0A9P4GUJ7-F1
#
_cell.length_a   1.000
_cell.length_b   1.000
_cell.length_c   1.000
_cell.angle_alpha   90.00
_cell.angle_beta   90.00
_cell.angle_gamma   90.00
#
_symmetry.space_group_name_H-M   'P 1'
#
loop_
_entity.id
_entity.type
_entity.pdbx_description
1 polymer ?
#
loop_
_entity_poly.entity_id
_entity_poly.type
_entity_poly.pdbx_seq_one_letter_code
_entity_poly.pdbx_strand_id
1 'polypeptide(L)'
;MAYHNDATTTRDNHRDDPYWSRDQGRNSHPTKVPTQDPHDPKPRNPKRRQDCRSESSGHRHLRLERKHDRREKERDAVVNGTAVPPPNAGPNWAKNREAALIKYARNTRRRHKKHEKRQRAMQKGEVEAREASTSSSQDPTPTTDTSAREDKKGAEHEKP
;
A
#
# COMPACT_ATOMS: atom_id res chain seq x y z
N MET A 1 47.34 -44.95 2.29
CA MET A 1 46.43 -43.82 2.56
C MET A 1 47.25 -42.56 2.70
N ALA A 2 47.14 -41.62 1.77
CA ALA A 2 47.67 -40.27 1.88
C ALA A 2 46.63 -39.33 1.24
N TYR A 3 46.02 -38.47 2.06
CA TYR A 3 45.08 -37.44 1.60
C TYR A 3 45.91 -36.23 1.14
N HIS A 4 45.74 -35.77 -0.09
CA HIS A 4 46.21 -34.46 -0.54
C HIS A 4 44.98 -33.61 -0.86
N ASN A 5 44.81 -32.57 -0.05
CA ASN A 5 43.80 -31.53 -0.23
C ASN A 5 44.48 -30.33 -0.91
N ASP A 6 44.39 -30.22 -2.23
CA ASP A 6 44.82 -28.99 -2.92
C ASP A 6 43.61 -28.07 -3.06
N ALA A 7 43.48 -27.21 -2.04
CA ALA A 7 42.55 -26.10 -2.01
C ALA A 7 42.97 -25.03 -3.05
N THR A 8 42.05 -24.78 -3.99
CA THR A 8 41.68 -23.46 -4.52
C THR A 8 42.78 -22.44 -4.80
N THR A 9 43.07 -22.18 -6.08
CA THR A 9 43.60 -20.87 -6.50
C THR A 9 42.75 -20.32 -7.64
N THR A 10 41.49 -19.97 -7.35
CA THR A 10 40.70 -19.10 -8.21
C THR A 10 41.21 -17.68 -7.98
N ARG A 11 42.10 -17.22 -8.84
CA ARG A 11 42.72 -15.88 -8.80
C ARG A 11 41.61 -14.82 -8.88
N ASP A 12 41.44 -14.06 -7.78
CA ASP A 12 40.46 -12.98 -7.61
C ASP A 12 40.65 -11.88 -8.68
N ASN A 13 39.92 -11.95 -9.79
CA ASN A 13 39.82 -10.91 -10.83
C ASN A 13 38.91 -9.74 -10.39
N HIS A 14 39.09 -9.20 -9.19
CA HIS A 14 38.27 -8.10 -8.66
C HIS A 14 38.81 -6.70 -9.00
N ARG A 15 40.00 -6.61 -9.60
CA ARG A 15 40.68 -5.33 -9.85
C ARG A 15 40.17 -4.57 -11.09
N ASP A 16 39.56 -5.28 -12.05
CA ASP A 16 39.16 -4.71 -13.34
C ASP A 16 37.63 -4.60 -13.51
N ASP A 17 36.86 -4.93 -12.47
CA ASP A 17 35.40 -4.82 -12.48
C ASP A 17 34.97 -3.41 -12.01
N PRO A 18 34.38 -2.58 -12.89
CA PRO A 18 33.97 -1.21 -12.55
C PRO A 18 32.87 -1.14 -11.49
N TYR A 19 32.26 -2.27 -11.10
CA TYR A 19 31.25 -2.36 -10.04
C TYR A 19 31.82 -2.76 -8.67
N TRP A 20 33.13 -2.99 -8.55
CA TRP A 20 33.79 -3.20 -7.26
C TRP A 20 34.35 -1.88 -6.74
N SER A 21 33.81 -1.38 -5.62
CA SER A 21 34.44 -0.26 -4.91
C SER A 21 35.72 -0.75 -4.24
N ARG A 22 36.85 -0.14 -4.62
CA ARG A 22 38.21 -0.50 -4.20
C ARG A 22 38.40 -0.45 -2.68
N ASP A 23 37.63 0.39 -2.00
CA ASP A 23 37.78 0.69 -0.57
C ASP A 23 36.84 -0.10 0.36
N GLN A 24 35.94 -0.93 -0.21
CA GLN A 24 34.83 -1.55 0.54
C GLN A 24 34.97 -3.08 0.68
N GLY A 25 36.14 -3.63 0.34
CA GLY A 25 36.47 -5.05 0.53
C GLY A 25 35.57 -6.04 -0.22
N ARG A 26 35.61 -7.33 0.17
CA ARG A 26 34.93 -8.45 -0.52
C ARG A 26 33.39 -8.38 -0.57
N ASN A 27 32.79 -7.36 0.04
CA ASN A 27 31.35 -7.18 0.19
C ASN A 27 30.81 -6.01 -0.64
N SER A 28 31.66 -5.30 -1.37
CA SER A 28 31.31 -4.10 -2.15
C SER A 28 30.52 -4.39 -3.43
N HIS A 29 30.45 -5.65 -3.84
CA HIS A 29 29.77 -6.01 -5.08
C HIS A 29 28.25 -5.77 -4.96
N PRO A 30 27.59 -5.16 -5.96
CA PRO A 30 26.16 -4.83 -5.92
C PRO A 30 25.23 -6.04 -5.79
N THR A 31 25.72 -7.28 -6.00
CA THR A 31 24.93 -8.49 -5.68
C THR A 31 24.91 -8.82 -4.19
N LYS A 32 25.86 -8.30 -3.40
CA LYS A 32 25.96 -8.48 -1.95
C LYS A 32 25.28 -7.35 -1.17
N VAL A 33 25.20 -6.15 -1.76
CA VAL A 33 24.49 -5.00 -1.18
C VAL A 33 23.54 -4.41 -2.22
N PRO A 34 22.26 -4.82 -2.23
CA PRO A 34 21.29 -4.22 -3.12
C PRO A 34 21.11 -2.74 -2.79
N THR A 35 21.27 -1.86 -3.78
CA THR A 35 21.04 -0.42 -3.65
C THR A 35 19.66 -0.16 -3.02
N GLN A 36 19.61 0.72 -2.01
CA GLN A 36 18.37 1.14 -1.37
C GLN A 36 17.64 2.23 -2.16
N ASP A 37 18.33 2.86 -3.11
CA ASP A 37 17.83 3.90 -4.01
C ASP A 37 16.66 3.37 -4.88
N PRO A 38 15.47 3.99 -4.80
CA PRO A 38 14.32 3.65 -5.64
C PRO A 38 14.51 3.91 -7.13
N HIS A 39 15.47 4.76 -7.53
CA HIS A 39 15.69 5.20 -8.91
C HIS A 39 16.83 4.46 -9.62
N ASP A 40 17.48 3.51 -8.95
CA ASP A 40 18.50 2.66 -9.56
C ASP A 40 17.88 1.79 -10.68
N PRO A 41 18.34 1.89 -11.94
CA PRO A 41 17.83 1.08 -13.04
C PRO A 41 18.13 -0.42 -12.87
N LYS A 42 19.08 -0.79 -12.00
CA LYS A 42 19.48 -2.19 -11.79
C LYS A 42 18.50 -2.89 -10.83
N PRO A 43 18.03 -4.10 -11.15
CA PRO A 43 17.09 -4.81 -10.29
C PRO A 43 17.75 -5.14 -8.95
N ARG A 44 17.19 -4.57 -7.87
CA ARG A 44 17.51 -4.84 -6.44
C ARG A 44 17.56 -6.32 -6.05
N ASN A 45 17.04 -7.20 -6.91
CA ASN A 45 17.35 -8.62 -6.92
C ASN A 45 17.41 -9.08 -8.39
N PRO A 46 18.57 -9.47 -8.94
CA PRO A 46 18.70 -9.83 -10.35
C PRO A 46 17.84 -11.03 -10.77
N LYS A 47 17.31 -11.81 -9.83
CA LYS A 47 16.36 -12.91 -10.11
C LYS A 47 14.89 -12.47 -10.23
N ARG A 48 14.56 -11.21 -9.95
CA ARG A 48 13.18 -10.69 -10.06
C ARG A 48 13.08 -9.83 -11.32
N ARG A 49 12.43 -10.37 -12.36
CA ARG A 49 12.11 -9.65 -13.60
C ARG A 49 11.19 -8.44 -13.29
N GLN A 50 11.22 -7.38 -14.10
CA GLN A 50 10.38 -6.20 -13.88
C GLN A 50 8.88 -6.54 -13.95
N ASP A 51 8.55 -7.56 -14.73
CA ASP A 51 7.26 -8.20 -14.93
C ASP A 51 6.63 -8.68 -13.61
N CYS A 52 7.42 -8.91 -12.55
CA CYS A 52 6.90 -9.32 -11.23
C CYS A 52 6.42 -8.15 -10.34
N ARG A 53 6.49 -6.90 -10.82
CA ARG A 53 6.25 -5.68 -10.02
C ARG A 53 5.02 -4.87 -10.45
N SER A 54 4.30 -5.29 -11.49
CA SER A 54 3.28 -4.48 -12.18
C SER A 54 1.83 -4.66 -11.70
N GLU A 55 1.57 -5.35 -10.58
CA GLU A 55 0.20 -5.40 -10.04
C GLU A 55 -0.24 -4.03 -9.53
N SER A 56 -1.34 -3.51 -10.10
CA SER A 56 -1.97 -2.29 -9.59
C SER A 56 -2.38 -2.46 -8.13
N SER A 57 -2.35 -1.36 -7.36
CA SER A 57 -2.70 -1.36 -5.94
C SER A 57 -4.11 -1.93 -5.69
N GLY A 58 -5.08 -1.57 -6.56
CA GLY A 58 -6.45 -2.08 -6.51
C GLY A 58 -6.54 -3.59 -6.77
N HIS A 59 -5.83 -4.09 -7.78
CA HIS A 59 -5.80 -5.54 -8.06
C HIS A 59 -5.17 -6.32 -6.91
N ARG A 60 -4.08 -5.81 -6.33
CA ARG A 60 -3.42 -6.40 -5.17
C ARG A 60 -4.35 -6.43 -3.96
N HIS A 61 -5.12 -5.37 -3.71
CA HIS A 61 -6.11 -5.33 -2.63
C HIS A 61 -7.17 -6.41 -2.82
N LEU A 62 -7.80 -6.47 -4.00
CA LEU A 62 -8.85 -7.44 -4.30
C LEU A 62 -8.37 -8.90 -4.14
N ARG A 63 -7.13 -9.20 -4.55
CA ARG A 63 -6.53 -10.53 -4.34
C ARG A 63 -6.36 -10.87 -2.86
N LEU A 64 -6.03 -9.88 -2.03
CA LEU A 64 -5.90 -10.07 -0.58
C LEU A 64 -7.27 -10.32 0.06
N GLU A 65 -8.31 -9.61 -0.38
CA GLU A 65 -9.69 -9.81 0.08
C GLU A 65 -10.21 -11.21 -0.22
N ARG A 66 -10.08 -11.67 -1.48
CA ARG A 66 -10.48 -13.06 -1.82
C ARG A 66 -9.75 -14.12 -1.00
N LYS A 67 -8.48 -13.85 -0.65
CA LYS A 67 -7.70 -14.75 0.24
C LYS A 67 -8.20 -14.67 1.69
N HIS A 68 -8.72 -13.53 2.12
CA HIS A 68 -9.33 -13.39 3.43
C HIS A 68 -10.61 -14.20 3.52
N ASP A 69 -11.53 -14.02 2.57
CA ASP A 69 -12.82 -14.72 2.52
C ASP A 69 -12.63 -16.23 2.53
N ARG A 70 -11.65 -16.73 1.75
CA ARG A 70 -11.32 -18.16 1.72
C ARG A 70 -10.90 -18.67 3.09
N ARG A 71 -10.13 -17.89 3.85
CA ARG A 71 -9.67 -18.28 5.20
C ARG A 71 -10.79 -18.21 6.22
N GLU A 72 -11.74 -17.31 6.07
CA GLU A 72 -12.92 -17.26 6.95
C GLU A 72 -13.80 -18.48 6.74
N LYS A 73 -14.12 -18.82 5.47
CA LYS A 73 -14.83 -20.06 5.14
C LYS A 73 -14.12 -21.31 5.65
N GLU A 74 -12.79 -21.34 5.54
CA GLU A 74 -11.99 -22.44 6.08
C GLU A 74 -12.07 -22.51 7.61
N ARG A 75 -12.05 -21.36 8.29
CA ARG A 75 -12.19 -21.32 9.75
C ARG A 75 -13.54 -21.87 10.17
N ASP A 76 -14.61 -21.44 9.52
CA ASP A 76 -15.96 -21.91 9.80
C ASP A 76 -16.07 -23.43 9.57
N ALA A 77 -15.47 -23.94 8.50
CA ALA A 77 -15.42 -25.38 8.25
C ALA A 77 -14.63 -26.15 9.31
N VAL A 78 -13.51 -25.60 9.81
CA VAL A 78 -12.72 -26.23 10.88
C VAL A 78 -13.49 -26.22 12.20
N VAL A 79 -14.14 -25.11 12.55
CA VAL A 79 -14.95 -24.98 13.78
C VAL A 79 -16.18 -25.90 13.73
N ASN A 80 -16.83 -26.00 12.58
CA ASN A 80 -17.99 -26.89 12.37
C ASN A 80 -17.59 -28.37 12.22
N GLY A 81 -16.29 -28.70 12.25
CA GLY A 81 -15.80 -30.06 12.07
C GLY A 81 -15.99 -30.65 10.67
N THR A 82 -16.34 -29.83 9.68
CA THR A 82 -16.57 -30.25 8.30
C THR A 82 -15.31 -30.18 7.43
N ALA A 83 -14.25 -29.52 7.92
CA ALA A 83 -12.99 -29.45 7.22
C ALA A 83 -12.24 -30.78 7.29
N VAL A 84 -11.90 -31.32 6.12
CA VAL A 84 -11.12 -32.55 6.00
C VAL A 84 -9.65 -32.24 6.33
N PRO A 85 -9.04 -32.96 7.29
CA PRO A 85 -7.62 -32.81 7.57
C PRO A 85 -6.77 -33.25 6.35
N PRO A 86 -5.63 -32.60 6.09
CA PRO A 86 -4.71 -33.06 5.06
C PRO A 86 -4.16 -34.46 5.41
N PRO A 87 -3.68 -35.21 4.41
CA PRO A 87 -3.00 -36.48 4.68
C PRO A 87 -1.83 -36.25 5.63
N ASN A 88 -1.67 -37.13 6.61
CA ASN A 88 -0.67 -37.04 7.70
C ASN A 88 -0.88 -35.90 8.71
N ALA A 89 -2.11 -35.35 8.81
CA ALA A 89 -2.44 -34.42 9.88
C ALA A 89 -2.40 -35.10 11.27
N GLY A 90 -1.71 -34.46 12.23
CA GLY A 90 -1.67 -34.94 13.60
C GLY A 90 -2.95 -34.69 14.40
N PRO A 91 -3.07 -35.26 15.61
CA PRO A 91 -4.29 -35.23 16.44
C PRO A 91 -4.81 -33.83 16.81
N ASN A 92 -3.96 -32.81 16.74
CA ASN A 92 -4.28 -31.42 17.08
C ASN A 92 -4.38 -30.50 15.85
N TRP A 93 -4.46 -31.06 14.64
CA TRP A 93 -4.50 -30.28 13.40
C TRP A 93 -5.60 -29.21 13.41
N ALA A 94 -6.82 -29.58 13.76
CA ALA A 94 -7.97 -28.66 13.72
C ALA A 94 -7.74 -27.45 14.65
N LYS A 95 -7.36 -27.69 15.91
CA LYS A 95 -7.06 -26.64 16.90
C LYS A 95 -5.92 -25.72 16.44
N ASN A 96 -4.85 -26.30 15.91
CA ASN A 96 -3.70 -25.53 15.40
C ASN A 96 -4.08 -24.71 14.16
N ARG A 97 -4.91 -25.28 13.29
CA ARG A 97 -5.39 -24.61 12.08
C ARG A 97 -6.32 -23.45 12.43
N GLU A 98 -7.25 -23.67 13.35
CA GLU A 98 -8.14 -22.64 13.86
C GLU A 98 -7.34 -21.48 14.48
N ALA A 99 -6.39 -21.77 15.37
CA ALA A 99 -5.54 -20.76 15.99
C ALA A 99 -4.77 -19.92 14.96
N ALA A 100 -4.22 -20.58 13.92
CA ALA A 100 -3.58 -19.88 12.81
C ALA A 100 -4.56 -18.97 12.05
N LEU A 101 -5.76 -19.45 11.75
CA LEU A 101 -6.79 -18.69 11.03
C LEU A 101 -7.30 -17.50 11.85
N ILE A 102 -7.46 -17.64 13.17
CA ILE A 102 -7.78 -16.54 14.09
C ILE A 102 -6.69 -15.46 14.04
N LYS A 103 -5.41 -15.86 14.09
CA LYS A 103 -4.28 -14.91 13.98
C LYS A 103 -4.32 -14.14 12.66
N TYR A 104 -4.62 -14.81 11.55
CA TYR A 104 -4.78 -14.17 10.25
C TYR A 104 -5.95 -13.17 10.24
N ALA A 105 -7.12 -13.57 10.75
CA ALA A 105 -8.29 -12.68 10.81
C ALA A 105 -7.99 -11.40 11.61
N ARG A 106 -7.34 -11.52 12.78
CA ARG A 106 -6.93 -10.36 13.60
C ARG A 106 -5.99 -9.42 12.83
N ASN A 107 -5.02 -9.98 12.11
CA ASN A 107 -4.08 -9.19 11.32
C ASN A 107 -4.77 -8.49 10.13
N THR A 108 -5.69 -9.18 9.44
CA THR A 108 -6.44 -8.58 8.34
C THR A 108 -7.33 -7.43 8.84
N ARG A 109 -8.06 -7.61 9.93
CA ARG A 109 -8.85 -6.52 10.56
C ARG A 109 -8.00 -5.30 10.88
N ARG A 110 -6.80 -5.51 11.43
CA ARG A 110 -5.86 -4.40 11.70
C ARG A 110 -5.42 -3.69 10.41
N ARG A 111 -5.13 -4.44 9.34
CA ARG A 111 -4.74 -3.88 8.04
C ARG A 111 -5.89 -3.10 7.40
N HIS A 112 -7.10 -3.65 7.43
CA HIS A 112 -8.30 -2.97 6.94
C HIS A 112 -8.56 -1.66 7.67
N LYS A 113 -8.58 -1.70 9.01
CA LYS A 113 -8.74 -0.48 9.83
C LYS A 113 -7.70 0.60 9.48
N LYS A 114 -6.45 0.19 9.24
CA LYS A 114 -5.38 1.12 8.82
C LYS A 114 -5.62 1.65 7.40
N HIS A 115 -6.07 0.81 6.48
CA HIS A 115 -6.37 1.21 5.11
C HIS A 115 -7.53 2.20 5.07
N GLU A 116 -8.65 1.90 5.74
CA GLU A 116 -9.80 2.80 5.88
C GLU A 116 -9.40 4.13 6.49
N LYS A 117 -8.59 4.14 7.57
CA LYS A 117 -8.10 5.39 8.16
C LYS A 117 -7.30 6.22 7.15
N ARG A 118 -6.48 5.59 6.31
CA ARG A 118 -5.71 6.30 5.26
C ARG A 118 -6.63 6.84 4.16
N GLN A 119 -7.63 6.07 3.72
CA GLN A 119 -8.60 6.51 2.72
C GLN A 119 -9.39 7.73 3.23
N ARG A 120 -9.86 7.69 4.48
CA ARG A 120 -10.55 8.84 5.10
C ARG A 120 -9.64 10.06 5.23
N ALA A 121 -8.36 9.87 5.55
CA ALA A 121 -7.39 10.97 5.62
C ALA A 121 -7.12 11.59 4.24
N MET A 122 -7.04 10.77 3.19
CA MET A 122 -6.92 11.26 1.81
C MET A 122 -8.16 12.05 1.39
N GLN A 123 -9.36 11.51 1.65
CA GLN A 123 -10.62 12.22 1.37
C GLN A 123 -10.72 13.53 2.15
N LYS A 124 -10.36 13.53 3.45
CA LYS A 124 -10.37 14.75 4.26
C LYS A 124 -9.38 15.80 3.74
N GLY A 125 -8.15 15.39 3.41
CA GLY A 125 -7.16 16.30 2.84
C GLY A 125 -7.55 16.83 1.46
N GLU A 126 -8.27 16.04 0.67
CA GLU A 126 -8.82 16.45 -0.63
C GLU A 126 -9.97 17.45 -0.46
N VAL A 127 -10.83 17.28 0.54
CA VAL A 127 -11.89 18.26 0.89
C VAL A 127 -11.27 19.57 1.38
N GLU A 128 -10.27 19.51 2.26
CA GLU A 128 -9.59 20.70 2.79
C GLU A 128 -8.81 21.45 1.71
N ALA A 129 -8.17 20.74 0.77
CA ALA A 129 -7.53 21.36 -0.41
C ALA A 129 -8.55 21.97 -1.38
N ARG A 130 -9.73 21.36 -1.55
CA ARG A 130 -10.82 21.93 -2.37
C ARG A 130 -11.45 23.17 -1.73
N GLU A 131 -11.65 23.17 -0.41
CA GLU A 131 -12.18 24.33 0.32
C GLU A 131 -11.18 25.50 0.32
N ALA A 132 -9.89 25.24 0.50
CA ALA A 132 -8.84 26.25 0.36
C ALA A 132 -8.77 26.85 -1.05
N SER A 133 -9.02 26.03 -2.08
CA SER A 133 -9.06 26.50 -3.48
C SER A 133 -10.33 27.31 -3.79
N THR A 134 -11.44 27.05 -3.09
CA THR A 134 -12.73 27.75 -3.29
C THR A 134 -12.80 29.06 -2.51
N SER A 135 -12.07 29.17 -1.39
CA SER A 135 -11.97 30.39 -0.56
C SER A 135 -11.03 31.46 -1.12
N SER A 136 -10.26 31.17 -2.19
CA SER A 136 -9.25 32.09 -2.76
C SER A 136 -9.76 32.88 -3.98
N SER A 137 -11.08 32.95 -4.20
CA SER A 137 -11.70 33.71 -5.28
C SER A 137 -12.80 34.63 -4.73
N GLN A 138 -12.42 35.59 -3.89
CA GLN A 138 -13.23 36.78 -3.63
C GLN A 138 -12.52 37.97 -4.27
N ASP A 139 -12.92 38.28 -5.51
CA ASP A 139 -12.68 39.61 -6.05
C ASP A 139 -13.53 40.61 -5.24
N PRO A 140 -12.94 41.63 -4.62
CA PRO A 140 -13.72 42.69 -3.99
C PRO A 140 -14.34 43.53 -5.11
N THR A 141 -15.65 43.39 -5.31
CA THR A 141 -16.39 44.32 -6.14
C THR A 141 -16.38 45.70 -5.46
N PRO A 142 -16.08 46.78 -6.20
CA PRO A 142 -16.09 48.13 -5.62
C PRO A 142 -17.54 48.57 -5.37
N THR A 143 -17.80 48.90 -4.12
CA THR A 143 -18.98 49.63 -3.65
C THR A 143 -19.09 50.97 -4.37
N THR A 144 -20.18 51.18 -5.11
CA THR A 144 -20.65 52.52 -5.44
C THR A 144 -22.03 52.74 -4.82
N ASP A 145 -21.99 53.49 -3.73
CA ASP A 145 -23.05 54.32 -3.18
C ASP A 145 -23.62 55.24 -4.28
N THR A 146 -24.94 55.25 -4.46
CA THR A 146 -25.64 56.37 -5.09
C THR A 146 -27.06 56.44 -4.53
N SER A 147 -27.26 57.45 -3.68
CA SER A 147 -28.52 57.93 -3.15
C SER A 147 -29.24 58.84 -4.17
N ALA A 148 -30.56 58.66 -4.32
CA ALA A 148 -31.58 59.66 -4.76
C ALA A 148 -32.94 58.93 -4.92
N ARG A 149 -33.95 59.10 -4.05
CA ARG A 149 -34.92 60.19 -3.83
C ARG A 149 -36.07 60.28 -4.86
N GLU A 150 -37.28 60.50 -4.29
CA GLU A 150 -38.57 60.97 -4.84
C GLU A 150 -39.64 59.88 -5.07
N ASP A 151 -40.69 59.76 -4.22
CA ASP A 151 -41.89 60.60 -4.03
C ASP A 151 -42.90 60.55 -5.20
N LYS A 152 -44.05 59.84 -5.03
CA LYS A 152 -45.44 60.36 -5.09
C LYS A 152 -46.53 59.34 -5.49
N LYS A 153 -47.55 59.30 -4.61
CA LYS A 153 -49.03 59.37 -4.82
C LYS A 153 -49.76 58.49 -5.87
N GLY A 154 -50.90 57.96 -5.40
CA GLY A 154 -52.16 57.80 -6.17
C GLY A 154 -52.75 56.40 -6.00
N ALA A 155 -53.64 56.12 -5.04
CA ALA A 155 -55.07 56.46 -4.96
C ALA A 155 -55.98 55.41 -5.66
N GLU A 156 -56.91 54.86 -4.86
CA GLU A 156 -58.29 54.45 -5.23
C GLU A 156 -58.45 53.19 -6.12
N HIS A 157 -59.51 52.38 -6.10
CA HIS A 157 -60.91 52.46 -5.64
C HIS A 157 -61.38 50.98 -5.54
N GLU A 158 -61.93 50.51 -4.41
CA GLU A 158 -63.36 50.26 -4.16
C GLU A 158 -63.93 48.93 -4.73
N LYS A 159 -64.73 48.28 -3.87
CA LYS A 159 -65.32 46.93 -3.99
C LYS A 159 -66.55 46.92 -4.92
N PRO A 160 -67.16 45.74 -5.18
CA PRO A 160 -68.11 45.16 -4.22
C PRO A 160 -67.73 43.77 -3.68
#